data_AF-A0A845W3A5-F1
#
_entry.id   AF-A0A845W3A5-F1
#
_cell.length_a   1.000
_cell.length_b   1.000
_cell.length_c   1.000
_cell.angle_alpha   90.00
_cell.angle_beta   90.00
_cell.angle_gamma   90.00
#
_symmetry.space_group_name_H-M   'P 1'
#
loop_
_entity.id
_entity.type
_entity.pdbx_description
1 polymer ?
#
loop_
_entity_poly.entity_id
_entity_poly.type
_entity_poly.pdbx_seq_one_letter_code
_entity_poly.pdbx_strand_id
1 'polypeptide(L)'
;MKKTLDRLLKLIQSISLAILIVSVSVLPVFAQDVSNRDLPMVSTADDSQLELTKFHDIEEFSDNFFVNQITENNLTGAVFTLVKDDKIIFSKGYGYANLEDKIPVIPNKTLFRVGSVSKLVTSTAVMQLVEQGKLKLNQDINQYLKEFKIKTDQFKPITVDHLLTHTDGFDVAWVIGGATRCQSKLLSLEKFIRENLPERVRPPGELYVYGDVGLALAGYLVEVVAGIPFSEYIDQTILQPLDMSQSSFQQPLPSQLAANLAVGYQYKNGNYIKQPFTCNKSVPTTALTTTAEDMAHFMIAHLQGGRYGTQRILNDTTVKEMHRQHYTNFPNIPQAAGSTYGFFERFVNNQRIIEHGGSMSGYTNLVFLIPEQKLGFYIAYNRNSLNENLRDDLVQQFLDRYYPVQETIASPTEIITKAIPEAIPEANIPQQYKQQYKQINGGYRFIRYPRKYLVKLAIVLLESGRLFTIKTNQDHTLTIFPGRSKWEEVEPLLFRATDSNMYINFRPDSQGKITGMSMSSHVHLTYEKLPWYETLVLQLGLVVFCVIIFLW
;
A
#
# COMPACT_ATOMS: atom_id res chain seq x y z
N MET A 1 27.12 -39.08 13.74
CA MET A 1 25.88 -38.88 14.52
C MET A 1 26.09 -38.00 15.75
N LYS A 2 26.90 -38.38 16.75
CA LYS A 2 27.08 -37.60 18.00
C LYS A 2 27.59 -36.17 17.78
N LYS A 3 28.60 -35.97 16.93
CA LYS A 3 29.10 -34.63 16.53
C LYS A 3 28.08 -33.77 15.77
N THR A 4 27.15 -34.39 15.05
CA THR A 4 26.10 -33.69 14.30
C THR A 4 25.00 -33.23 15.24
N LEU A 5 24.65 -34.08 16.22
CA LEU A 5 23.71 -33.77 17.29
C LEU A 5 24.24 -32.66 18.21
N ASP A 6 25.53 -32.69 18.57
CA ASP A 6 26.16 -31.63 19.37
C ASP A 6 26.21 -30.28 18.66
N ARG A 7 26.37 -30.28 17.33
CA ARG A 7 26.30 -29.04 16.53
C ARG A 7 24.88 -28.50 16.44
N LEU A 8 23.88 -29.38 16.35
CA LEU A 8 22.47 -29.01 16.35
C LEU A 8 22.06 -28.43 17.72
N LEU A 9 22.48 -29.07 18.81
CA LEU A 9 22.26 -28.61 20.19
C LEU A 9 22.92 -27.26 20.46
N LYS A 10 24.15 -27.04 20.00
CA LYS A 10 24.82 -25.74 20.12
C LYS A 10 24.14 -24.66 19.28
N LEU A 11 23.62 -24.99 18.10
CA LEU A 11 22.84 -24.05 17.28
C LEU A 11 21.52 -23.68 17.95
N ILE A 12 20.81 -24.67 18.53
CA ILE A 12 19.57 -24.45 19.29
C ILE A 12 19.86 -23.60 20.53
N GLN A 13 20.91 -23.90 21.30
CA GLN A 13 21.30 -23.09 22.46
C GLN A 13 21.70 -21.65 22.07
N SER A 14 22.35 -21.46 20.93
CA SER A 14 22.69 -20.11 20.42
C SER A 14 21.44 -19.32 20.00
N ILE A 15 20.46 -20.00 19.39
CA ILE A 15 19.17 -19.40 19.00
C ILE A 15 18.34 -19.09 20.26
N SER A 16 18.28 -20.00 21.23
CA SER A 16 17.57 -19.78 22.50
C SER A 16 18.17 -18.64 23.31
N LEU A 17 19.51 -18.49 23.33
CA LEU A 17 20.17 -17.38 24.01
C LEU A 17 19.93 -16.04 23.28
N ALA A 18 19.89 -16.05 21.95
CA ALA A 18 19.53 -14.86 21.18
C ALA A 18 18.06 -14.44 21.40
N ILE A 19 17.14 -15.41 21.52
CA ILE A 19 15.73 -15.17 21.85
C ILE A 19 15.58 -14.65 23.28
N LEU A 20 16.36 -15.18 24.24
CA LEU A 20 16.34 -14.71 25.63
C LEU A 20 16.88 -13.28 25.76
N ILE A 21 17.96 -12.93 25.05
CA ILE A 21 18.53 -11.58 25.05
C ILE A 21 17.57 -10.57 24.40
N VAL A 22 16.85 -10.95 23.34
CA VAL A 22 15.79 -10.11 22.75
C VAL A 22 14.60 -9.95 23.71
N SER A 23 14.24 -10.99 24.47
CA SER A 23 13.14 -10.91 25.45
C SER A 23 13.45 -10.04 26.68
N VAL A 24 14.71 -9.92 27.08
CA VAL A 24 15.13 -9.09 28.23
C VAL A 24 15.43 -7.65 27.84
N SER A 25 15.63 -7.35 26.55
CA SER A 25 15.90 -5.97 26.05
C SER A 25 14.66 -5.24 25.50
N VAL A 26 13.48 -5.87 25.54
CA VAL A 26 12.19 -5.22 25.28
C VAL A 26 11.44 -5.07 26.60
N LEU A 27 11.97 -4.22 27.48
CA LEU A 27 11.12 -3.54 28.46
C LEU A 27 10.30 -2.48 27.70
N PRO A 28 8.98 -2.40 27.92
CA PRO A 28 8.18 -1.33 27.35
C PRO A 28 8.56 -0.02 28.03
N VAL A 29 9.32 0.84 27.34
CA VAL A 29 9.34 2.27 27.67
C VAL A 29 8.08 2.86 27.06
N PHE A 30 6.96 2.75 27.78
CA PHE A 30 5.78 3.57 27.57
C PHE A 30 5.56 4.41 28.82
N ALA A 31 5.82 5.71 28.69
CA ALA A 31 5.03 6.81 29.26
C ALA A 31 5.83 8.10 29.05
N GLN A 32 5.58 8.79 27.94
CA GLN A 32 5.57 10.25 27.98
C GLN A 32 4.27 10.72 27.37
N ASP A 33 3.51 11.41 28.21
CA ASP A 33 2.31 12.16 27.90
C ASP A 33 2.51 12.98 26.63
N VAL A 34 1.69 12.71 25.62
CA VAL A 34 1.25 13.76 24.72
C VAL A 34 -0.02 14.32 25.37
N SER A 35 0.18 15.15 26.40
CA SER A 35 -0.89 15.99 26.92
C SER A 35 -1.32 16.93 25.80
N ASN A 36 -2.63 17.10 25.63
CA ASN A 36 -3.27 18.18 24.87
C ASN A 36 -2.39 19.42 24.80
N ARG A 37 -1.88 19.72 23.60
CA ARG A 37 -1.53 21.10 23.27
C ARG A 37 -2.71 21.63 22.49
N ASP A 38 -3.53 22.42 23.18
CA ASP A 38 -4.46 23.33 22.55
C ASP A 38 -3.67 24.14 21.52
N LEU A 39 -3.92 23.85 20.24
CA LEU A 39 -3.41 24.67 19.15
C LEU A 39 -4.08 26.03 19.28
N PRO A 40 -3.34 27.15 19.27
CA PRO A 40 -3.96 28.45 19.26
C PRO A 40 -4.79 28.58 17.98
N MET A 41 -6.10 28.82 18.15
CA MET A 41 -6.96 29.28 17.06
C MET A 41 -6.36 30.56 16.51
N VAL A 42 -5.73 30.46 15.33
CA VAL A 42 -5.29 31.63 14.58
C VAL A 42 -6.49 32.14 13.79
N SER A 43 -7.02 33.25 14.31
CA SER A 43 -7.61 34.40 13.61
C SER A 43 -7.95 34.23 12.13
N THR A 44 -9.24 34.34 11.86
CA THR A 44 -9.92 34.61 10.58
C THR A 44 -9.04 35.26 9.52
N ALA A 45 -8.64 34.47 8.53
CA ALA A 45 -8.22 34.95 7.22
C ALA A 45 -9.36 34.74 6.23
N ASP A 46 -9.53 35.75 5.38
CA ASP A 46 -10.54 36.00 4.36
C ASP A 46 -11.16 34.75 3.68
N ASP A 47 -12.49 34.74 3.60
CA ASP A 47 -13.37 33.65 3.14
C ASP A 47 -13.39 33.52 1.59
N SER A 48 -12.25 33.73 0.95
CA SER A 48 -12.07 33.45 -0.47
C SER A 48 -11.44 32.07 -0.61
N GLN A 49 -12.15 31.12 -1.24
CA GLN A 49 -11.56 29.88 -1.71
C GLN A 49 -10.22 30.18 -2.41
N LEU A 50 -9.11 29.76 -1.80
CA LEU A 50 -7.79 29.94 -2.39
C LEU A 50 -7.69 29.04 -3.61
N GLU A 51 -7.89 29.63 -4.78
CA GLU A 51 -7.81 28.90 -6.04
C GLU A 51 -6.38 28.38 -6.28
N LEU A 52 -6.27 27.15 -6.78
CA LEU A 52 -5.05 26.51 -7.32
C LEU A 52 -4.46 27.24 -8.55
N THR A 53 -4.76 28.52 -8.73
CA THR A 53 -4.35 29.37 -9.86
C THR A 53 -3.14 30.25 -9.52
N LYS A 54 -2.76 30.37 -8.25
CA LYS A 54 -1.62 31.20 -7.80
C LYS A 54 -0.42 30.34 -7.45
N PHE A 55 0.60 30.33 -8.32
CA PHE A 55 1.88 29.63 -8.10
C PHE A 55 2.49 29.92 -6.72
N HIS A 56 2.42 31.17 -6.26
CA HIS A 56 2.96 31.59 -4.96
C HIS A 56 2.31 30.88 -3.77
N ASP A 57 1.00 30.60 -3.83
CA ASP A 57 0.28 29.92 -2.75
C ASP A 57 0.73 28.45 -2.62
N ILE A 58 0.86 27.78 -3.76
CA ILE A 58 1.36 26.40 -3.85
C ILE A 58 2.80 26.33 -3.37
N GLU A 59 3.63 27.31 -3.74
CA GLU A 59 5.01 27.42 -3.26
C GLU A 59 5.07 27.59 -1.75
N GLU A 60 4.31 28.51 -1.17
CA GLU A 60 4.28 28.73 0.28
C GLU A 60 3.82 27.48 1.05
N PHE A 61 2.74 26.83 0.60
CA PHE A 61 2.26 25.57 1.16
C PHE A 61 3.36 24.50 1.13
N SER A 62 3.96 24.30 -0.05
CA SER A 62 4.97 23.27 -0.27
C SER A 62 6.24 23.56 0.52
N ASP A 63 6.69 24.82 0.58
CA ASP A 63 7.86 25.25 1.34
C ASP A 63 7.65 25.01 2.83
N ASN A 64 6.51 25.44 3.38
CA ASN A 64 6.17 25.22 4.79
C ASN A 64 6.13 23.73 5.13
N PHE A 65 5.56 22.90 4.26
CA PHE A 65 5.55 21.47 4.48
C PHE A 65 6.97 20.89 4.43
N PHE A 66 7.68 20.99 3.30
CA PHE A 66 8.94 20.27 3.09
C PHE A 66 10.10 20.80 3.90
N VAL A 67 10.18 22.09 4.16
CA VAL A 67 11.22 22.65 5.05
C VAL A 67 11.07 22.05 6.45
N ASN A 68 9.85 22.03 7.00
CA ASN A 68 9.59 21.41 8.30
C ASN A 68 9.95 19.92 8.32
N GLN A 69 9.68 19.19 7.23
CA GLN A 69 10.04 17.76 7.17
C GLN A 69 11.55 17.53 7.09
N ILE A 70 12.30 18.44 6.47
CA ILE A 70 13.76 18.40 6.43
C ILE A 70 14.34 18.73 7.81
N THR A 71 13.85 19.79 8.46
CA THR A 71 14.41 20.27 9.73
C THR A 71 13.99 19.43 10.93
N GLU A 72 12.69 19.10 11.06
CA GLU A 72 12.14 18.41 12.23
C GLU A 72 12.15 16.89 12.07
N ASN A 73 11.85 16.42 10.85
CA ASN A 73 11.71 14.98 10.59
C ASN A 73 12.95 14.36 9.96
N ASN A 74 14.04 15.12 9.78
CA ASN A 74 15.32 14.63 9.23
C ASN A 74 15.18 14.04 7.81
N LEU A 75 14.31 14.60 6.95
CA LEU A 75 14.36 14.27 5.52
C LEU A 75 15.65 14.82 4.90
N THR A 76 16.26 14.04 4.00
CA THR A 76 17.49 14.44 3.32
C THR A 76 17.20 15.33 2.11
N GLY A 77 16.27 14.88 1.26
CA GLY A 77 15.81 15.60 0.09
C GLY A 77 14.42 15.13 -0.32
N ALA A 78 13.71 16.02 -0.98
CA ALA A 78 12.34 15.83 -1.40
C ALA A 78 12.07 16.49 -2.76
N VAL A 79 11.07 16.01 -3.47
CA VAL A 79 10.51 16.68 -4.64
C VAL A 79 8.99 16.63 -4.56
N PHE A 80 8.35 17.71 -4.99
CA PHE A 80 6.91 17.81 -5.15
C PHE A 80 6.59 18.38 -6.52
N THR A 81 5.77 17.66 -7.28
CA THR A 81 5.26 18.09 -8.59
C THR A 81 3.75 17.99 -8.59
N LEU A 82 3.09 19.07 -9.00
CA LEU A 82 1.64 19.20 -9.10
C LEU A 82 1.25 19.44 -10.56
N VAL A 83 0.29 18.65 -11.04
CA VAL A 83 -0.33 18.79 -12.35
C VAL A 83 -1.79 19.18 -12.20
N LYS A 84 -2.25 20.05 -13.09
CA LYS A 84 -3.65 20.42 -13.25
C LYS A 84 -3.95 20.48 -14.73
N ASP A 85 -5.06 19.87 -15.12
CA ASP A 85 -5.43 19.68 -16.50
C ASP A 85 -4.32 18.95 -17.28
N ASP A 86 -3.75 19.60 -18.29
CA ASP A 86 -2.73 19.05 -19.18
C ASP A 86 -1.31 19.59 -18.88
N LYS A 87 -1.11 20.24 -17.73
CA LYS A 87 0.13 20.98 -17.42
C LYS A 87 0.68 20.66 -16.05
N ILE A 88 2.01 20.74 -15.96
CA ILE A 88 2.73 20.89 -14.70
C ILE A 88 2.55 22.34 -14.25
N ILE A 89 1.87 22.55 -13.13
CA ILE A 89 1.61 23.90 -12.57
C ILE A 89 2.58 24.26 -11.45
N PHE A 90 3.24 23.26 -10.85
CA PHE A 90 4.28 23.45 -9.85
C PHE A 90 5.23 22.26 -9.85
N SER A 91 6.54 22.51 -9.74
CA SER A 91 7.54 21.46 -9.55
C SER A 91 8.76 22.03 -8.84
N LYS A 92 9.07 21.51 -7.64
CA LYS A 92 10.16 22.02 -6.80
C LYS A 92 10.87 20.89 -6.06
N GLY A 93 12.20 21.00 -6.03
CA GLY A 93 13.07 20.15 -5.24
C GLY A 93 13.49 20.84 -3.94
N TYR A 94 13.64 20.05 -2.90
CA TYR A 94 14.02 20.47 -1.55
C TYR A 94 15.18 19.61 -1.03
N GLY A 95 16.07 20.20 -0.26
CA GLY A 95 17.21 19.50 0.32
C GLY A 95 18.14 18.90 -0.73
N TYR A 96 18.69 17.72 -0.44
CA TYR A 96 19.79 17.14 -1.20
C TYR A 96 19.48 15.75 -1.75
N ALA A 97 19.74 15.55 -3.04
CA ALA A 97 19.81 14.24 -3.68
C ALA A 97 21.00 13.42 -3.15
N ASN A 98 22.09 14.09 -2.78
CA ASN A 98 23.24 13.50 -2.09
C ASN A 98 23.68 14.46 -0.98
N LEU A 99 23.54 14.01 0.27
CA LEU A 99 23.78 14.81 1.46
C LEU A 99 25.26 15.18 1.62
N GLU A 100 26.17 14.25 1.36
CA GLU A 100 27.60 14.44 1.57
C GLU A 100 28.18 15.42 0.55
N ASP A 101 27.77 15.26 -0.72
CA ASP A 101 28.23 16.10 -1.83
C ASP A 101 27.39 17.37 -1.98
N LYS A 102 26.36 17.56 -1.14
CA LYS A 102 25.40 18.67 -1.17
C LYS A 102 24.78 18.90 -2.54
N ILE A 103 24.52 17.81 -3.28
CA ILE A 103 23.87 17.87 -4.59
C ILE A 103 22.38 18.14 -4.37
N PRO A 104 21.80 19.24 -4.87
CA PRO A 104 20.40 19.56 -4.65
C PRO A 104 19.48 18.58 -5.38
N VAL A 105 18.25 18.43 -4.88
CA VAL A 105 17.18 17.76 -5.64
C VAL A 105 16.70 18.69 -6.75
N ILE A 106 16.65 18.18 -7.98
CA ILE A 106 16.22 18.91 -9.18
C ILE A 106 15.09 18.11 -9.86
N PRO A 107 13.88 18.64 -10.02
CA PRO A 107 12.70 17.83 -10.39
C PRO A 107 12.80 17.06 -11.70
N ASN A 108 13.41 17.65 -12.74
CA ASN A 108 13.56 17.05 -14.06
C ASN A 108 14.82 16.20 -14.24
N LYS A 109 15.69 16.15 -13.22
CA LYS A 109 17.01 15.52 -13.31
C LYS A 109 17.22 14.46 -12.25
N THR A 110 16.87 14.73 -10.99
CA THR A 110 17.11 13.80 -9.89
C THR A 110 16.18 12.60 -10.00
N LEU A 111 16.76 11.40 -10.14
CA LEU A 111 16.01 10.16 -10.19
C LEU A 111 15.74 9.61 -8.79
N PHE A 112 14.55 9.02 -8.62
CA PHE A 112 14.13 8.31 -7.41
C PHE A 112 13.69 6.90 -7.78
N ARG A 113 13.95 5.95 -6.88
CA ARG A 113 13.44 4.57 -7.00
C ARG A 113 12.03 4.53 -6.43
N VAL A 114 11.04 4.25 -7.28
CA VAL A 114 9.64 4.47 -6.89
C VAL A 114 8.96 3.27 -6.26
N GLY A 115 9.64 2.12 -6.22
CA GLY A 115 9.10 0.90 -5.62
C GLY A 115 7.73 0.57 -6.20
N SER A 116 6.74 0.36 -5.35
CA SER A 116 5.43 -0.14 -5.79
C SER A 116 4.64 0.77 -6.73
N VAL A 117 5.00 2.05 -6.89
CA VAL A 117 4.45 2.90 -7.97
C VAL A 117 4.68 2.27 -9.36
N SER A 118 5.70 1.42 -9.52
CA SER A 118 5.92 0.62 -10.74
C SER A 118 4.69 -0.19 -11.19
N LYS A 119 3.82 -0.59 -10.25
CA LYS A 119 2.60 -1.35 -10.55
C LYS A 119 1.60 -0.56 -11.37
N LEU A 120 1.61 0.77 -11.28
CA LEU A 120 0.76 1.64 -12.11
C LEU A 120 1.13 1.49 -13.59
N VAL A 121 2.42 1.55 -13.88
CA VAL A 121 2.94 1.40 -15.25
C VAL A 121 2.72 -0.02 -15.77
N THR A 122 2.92 -1.04 -14.92
CA THR A 122 2.60 -2.44 -15.27
C THR A 122 1.12 -2.64 -15.57
N SER A 123 0.22 -2.10 -14.73
CA SER A 123 -1.22 -2.21 -14.92
C SER A 123 -1.67 -1.48 -16.19
N THR A 124 -1.05 -0.33 -16.49
CA THR A 124 -1.24 0.40 -17.76
C THR A 124 -0.88 -0.46 -18.97
N ALA A 125 0.26 -1.14 -18.94
CA ALA A 125 0.69 -2.05 -20.01
C ALA A 125 -0.24 -3.26 -20.18
N VAL A 126 -0.74 -3.82 -19.08
CA VAL A 126 -1.77 -4.88 -19.13
C VAL A 126 -3.03 -4.34 -19.80
N MET A 127 -3.47 -3.15 -19.44
CA MET A 127 -4.66 -2.51 -20.03
C MET A 127 -4.46 -2.14 -21.51
N GLN A 128 -3.24 -1.80 -21.96
CA GLN A 128 -2.92 -1.64 -23.38
C GLN A 128 -3.18 -2.94 -24.17
N LEU A 129 -2.78 -4.09 -23.60
CA LEU A 129 -3.01 -5.39 -24.23
C LEU A 129 -4.47 -5.85 -24.14
N VAL A 130 -5.20 -5.45 -23.09
CA VAL A 130 -6.66 -5.66 -22.99
C VAL A 130 -7.40 -4.86 -24.07
N GLU A 131 -7.05 -3.58 -24.23
CA GLU A 131 -7.61 -2.71 -25.27
C GLU A 131 -7.35 -3.27 -26.68
N GLN A 132 -6.17 -3.84 -26.92
CA GLN A 132 -5.82 -4.50 -28.17
C GLN A 132 -6.51 -5.87 -28.37
N GLY A 133 -7.31 -6.33 -27.40
CA GLY A 133 -7.97 -7.64 -27.43
C GLY A 133 -7.03 -8.84 -27.27
N LYS A 134 -5.76 -8.60 -26.90
CA LYS A 134 -4.74 -9.64 -26.73
C LYS A 134 -4.77 -10.29 -25.35
N LEU A 135 -5.21 -9.53 -24.33
CA LEU A 135 -5.57 -10.03 -23.00
C LEU A 135 -7.06 -9.84 -22.76
N LYS A 136 -7.66 -10.70 -21.93
CA LYS A 136 -9.04 -10.56 -21.47
C LYS A 136 -9.09 -10.60 -19.96
N LEU A 137 -9.75 -9.61 -19.36
CA LEU A 137 -9.82 -9.42 -17.91
C LEU A 137 -10.32 -10.68 -17.18
N ASN A 138 -11.39 -11.30 -17.70
CA ASN A 138 -12.05 -12.45 -17.06
C ASN A 138 -11.59 -13.82 -17.58
N GLN A 139 -10.51 -13.89 -18.38
CA GLN A 139 -10.01 -15.14 -18.92
C GLN A 139 -8.99 -15.78 -17.97
N ASP A 140 -9.04 -17.11 -17.86
CA ASP A 140 -8.04 -17.91 -17.16
C ASP A 140 -6.63 -17.61 -17.71
N ILE A 141 -5.72 -17.16 -16.85
CA ILE A 141 -4.37 -16.78 -17.23
C ILE A 141 -3.54 -17.96 -17.76
N ASN A 142 -3.91 -19.19 -17.41
CA ASN A 142 -3.29 -20.39 -17.97
C ASN A 142 -3.48 -20.48 -19.50
N GLN A 143 -4.41 -19.74 -20.10
CA GLN A 143 -4.55 -19.68 -21.56
C GLN A 143 -3.38 -18.93 -22.23
N TYR A 144 -2.70 -18.06 -21.49
CA TYR A 144 -1.56 -17.28 -21.98
C TYR A 144 -0.21 -17.89 -21.60
N LEU A 145 -0.10 -18.48 -20.40
CA LEU A 145 1.15 -19.05 -19.91
C LEU A 145 1.54 -20.32 -20.69
N LYS A 146 2.72 -20.33 -21.33
CA LYS A 146 3.19 -21.48 -22.14
C LYS A 146 4.19 -22.37 -21.38
N GLU A 147 5.14 -21.75 -20.66
CA GLU A 147 6.27 -22.45 -20.01
C GLU A 147 5.90 -23.15 -18.70
N PHE A 148 4.84 -22.71 -18.04
CA PHE A 148 4.30 -23.31 -16.82
C PHE A 148 2.81 -23.01 -16.69
N LYS A 149 2.13 -23.72 -15.79
CA LYS A 149 0.72 -23.49 -15.46
C LYS A 149 0.56 -23.28 -13.96
N ILE A 150 -0.38 -22.43 -13.58
CA ILE A 150 -0.84 -22.30 -12.20
C ILE A 150 -1.79 -23.45 -11.90
N LYS A 151 -1.59 -24.13 -10.77
CA LYS A 151 -2.48 -25.22 -10.33
C LYS A 151 -3.90 -24.72 -10.03
N THR A 152 -4.88 -25.47 -10.50
CA THR A 152 -6.33 -25.20 -10.36
C THR A 152 -7.07 -26.32 -9.61
N ASP A 153 -6.32 -27.20 -8.96
CA ASP A 153 -6.82 -28.36 -8.21
C ASP A 153 -7.62 -27.96 -6.96
N GLN A 154 -7.18 -26.93 -6.24
CA GLN A 154 -7.82 -26.50 -4.98
C GLN A 154 -8.83 -25.36 -5.17
N PHE A 155 -8.65 -24.53 -6.19
CA PHE A 155 -9.40 -23.29 -6.37
C PHE A 155 -9.64 -23.02 -7.86
N LYS A 156 -10.71 -22.26 -8.16
CA LYS A 156 -11.01 -21.76 -9.51
C LYS A 156 -9.81 -21.11 -10.19
N PRO A 157 -9.73 -21.09 -11.53
CA PRO A 157 -8.63 -20.43 -12.23
C PRO A 157 -8.48 -18.94 -11.89
N ILE A 158 -7.25 -18.44 -11.94
CA ILE A 158 -6.94 -17.01 -11.76
C ILE A 158 -7.17 -16.31 -13.09
N THR A 159 -7.71 -15.09 -13.06
CA THR A 159 -7.96 -14.25 -14.23
C THR A 159 -7.04 -13.02 -14.20
N VAL A 160 -6.95 -12.27 -15.29
CA VAL A 160 -6.19 -11.01 -15.32
C VAL A 160 -6.76 -10.00 -14.34
N ASP A 161 -8.08 -9.94 -14.20
CA ASP A 161 -8.78 -9.13 -13.19
C ASP A 161 -8.26 -9.42 -11.77
N HIS A 162 -8.22 -10.70 -11.37
CA HIS A 162 -7.73 -11.09 -10.05
C HIS A 162 -6.29 -10.67 -9.78
N LEU A 163 -5.43 -10.64 -10.82
CA LEU A 163 -4.06 -10.16 -10.69
C LEU A 163 -4.06 -8.65 -10.43
N LEU A 164 -4.78 -7.86 -11.23
CA LEU A 164 -4.80 -6.39 -11.15
C LEU A 164 -5.50 -5.86 -9.89
N THR A 165 -6.38 -6.64 -9.27
CA THR A 165 -7.11 -6.29 -8.03
C THR A 165 -6.50 -6.90 -6.77
N HIS A 166 -5.34 -7.55 -6.85
CA HIS A 166 -4.72 -8.25 -5.71
C HIS A 166 -5.64 -9.26 -5.01
N THR A 167 -6.54 -9.90 -5.76
CA THR A 167 -7.46 -10.94 -5.27
C THR A 167 -7.10 -12.31 -5.85
N ASP A 168 -5.84 -12.54 -6.19
CA ASP A 168 -5.35 -13.76 -6.85
C ASP A 168 -5.33 -15.01 -5.92
N GLY A 169 -5.26 -14.79 -4.61
CA GLY A 169 -5.30 -15.82 -3.58
C GLY A 169 -3.96 -16.52 -3.30
N PHE A 170 -2.84 -16.01 -3.83
CA PHE A 170 -1.49 -16.48 -3.50
C PHE A 170 -1.15 -16.22 -2.02
N ASP A 171 -0.31 -17.09 -1.44
CA ASP A 171 0.30 -16.81 -0.15
C ASP A 171 1.24 -15.61 -0.25
N VAL A 172 1.46 -14.93 0.87
CA VAL A 172 2.33 -13.76 0.92
C VAL A 172 3.78 -14.20 0.82
N ALA A 173 4.37 -14.09 -0.37
CA ALA A 173 5.78 -14.38 -0.62
C ALA A 173 6.62 -13.10 -0.83
N TRP A 174 7.93 -13.29 -0.97
CA TRP A 174 8.94 -12.27 -1.32
C TRP A 174 9.09 -11.10 -0.34
N VAL A 175 8.49 -11.21 0.85
CA VAL A 175 8.71 -10.31 2.00
C VAL A 175 10.20 -10.20 2.34
N ILE A 176 10.94 -11.30 2.13
CA ILE A 176 12.40 -11.36 2.23
C ILE A 176 12.95 -11.87 0.89
N GLY A 177 14.03 -11.26 0.39
CA GLY A 177 14.78 -11.76 -0.78
C GLY A 177 14.24 -11.35 -2.16
N GLY A 178 13.25 -10.46 -2.23
CA GLY A 178 12.72 -9.88 -3.48
C GLY A 178 13.71 -8.95 -4.22
N ALA A 179 14.77 -8.52 -3.54
CA ALA A 179 15.89 -7.77 -4.11
C ALA A 179 17.21 -8.51 -3.89
N THR A 180 18.20 -8.22 -4.73
CA THR A 180 19.56 -8.75 -4.64
C THR A 180 20.58 -7.65 -4.92
N ARG A 181 21.86 -7.88 -4.58
CA ARG A 181 22.92 -7.12 -5.24
C ARG A 181 22.82 -7.36 -6.74
N CYS A 182 23.08 -6.33 -7.55
CA CYS A 182 23.16 -6.47 -8.99
C CYS A 182 24.34 -7.41 -9.32
N GLN A 183 24.04 -8.69 -9.52
CA GLN A 183 24.99 -9.69 -9.97
C GLN A 183 25.08 -9.64 -11.50
N SER A 184 26.12 -10.23 -12.07
CA SER A 184 26.32 -10.26 -13.53
C SER A 184 25.23 -10.99 -14.31
N LYS A 185 24.32 -11.74 -13.66
CA LYS A 185 23.18 -12.39 -14.32
C LYS A 185 21.95 -12.46 -13.42
N LEU A 186 21.05 -11.49 -13.55
CA LEU A 186 19.68 -11.62 -13.02
C LEU A 186 18.95 -12.77 -13.74
N LEU A 187 18.04 -13.45 -13.04
CA LEU A 187 17.14 -14.42 -13.68
C LEU A 187 16.23 -13.67 -14.67
N SER A 188 15.81 -14.34 -15.75
CA SER A 188 14.70 -13.85 -16.56
C SER A 188 13.43 -13.75 -15.72
N LEU A 189 12.48 -12.88 -16.11
CA LEU A 189 11.22 -12.71 -15.40
C LEU A 189 10.44 -14.05 -15.33
N GLU A 190 10.38 -14.78 -16.45
CA GLU A 190 9.83 -16.14 -16.55
C GLU A 190 10.42 -17.07 -15.50
N LYS A 191 11.76 -17.20 -15.46
CA LYS A 191 12.45 -18.12 -14.57
C LYS A 191 12.25 -17.71 -13.11
N PHE A 192 12.35 -16.42 -12.79
CA PHE A 192 12.12 -15.92 -11.44
C PHE A 192 10.71 -16.26 -10.95
N ILE A 193 9.67 -15.98 -11.74
CA ILE A 193 8.28 -16.27 -11.37
C ILE A 193 8.08 -17.77 -11.21
N ARG A 194 8.48 -18.58 -12.19
CA ARG A 194 8.29 -20.03 -12.17
C ARG A 194 8.95 -20.69 -10.96
N GLU A 195 10.16 -20.26 -10.58
CA GLU A 195 10.91 -20.83 -9.47
C GLU A 195 10.46 -20.31 -8.08
N ASN A 196 9.73 -19.19 -8.02
CA ASN A 196 9.39 -18.52 -6.77
C ASN A 196 7.88 -18.29 -6.58
N LEU A 197 7.03 -18.95 -7.37
CA LEU A 197 5.58 -18.85 -7.26
C LEU A 197 5.10 -19.50 -5.95
N PRO A 198 4.42 -18.76 -5.05
CA PRO A 198 3.85 -19.34 -3.84
C PRO A 198 2.67 -20.27 -4.12
N GLU A 199 2.34 -21.08 -3.12
CA GLU A 199 1.07 -21.80 -3.10
C GLU A 199 -0.11 -20.83 -3.02
N ARG A 200 -1.25 -21.28 -3.53
CA ARG A 200 -2.53 -20.61 -3.32
C ARG A 200 -3.09 -21.03 -1.98
N VAL A 201 -3.55 -20.09 -1.18
CA VAL A 201 -4.07 -20.35 0.18
C VAL A 201 -5.51 -19.89 0.36
N ARG A 202 -6.13 -19.38 -0.71
CA ARG A 202 -7.53 -18.92 -0.72
C ARG A 202 -8.08 -18.87 -2.16
N PRO A 203 -9.42 -18.93 -2.31
CA PRO A 203 -10.06 -18.74 -3.61
C PRO A 203 -9.81 -17.34 -4.16
N PRO A 204 -9.69 -17.18 -5.48
CA PRO A 204 -9.48 -15.88 -6.09
C PRO A 204 -10.79 -15.09 -6.12
N GLY A 205 -10.70 -13.76 -6.03
CA GLY A 205 -11.82 -12.82 -6.00
C GLY A 205 -12.44 -12.61 -4.61
N GLU A 206 -12.13 -13.45 -3.61
CA GLU A 206 -12.79 -13.38 -2.30
C GLU A 206 -12.20 -12.34 -1.36
N LEU A 207 -10.87 -12.14 -1.39
CA LEU A 207 -10.18 -11.28 -0.44
C LEU A 207 -9.07 -10.48 -1.11
N TYR A 208 -9.01 -9.20 -0.80
CA TYR A 208 -7.92 -8.32 -1.19
C TYR A 208 -6.69 -8.56 -0.31
N VAL A 209 -5.60 -9.04 -0.91
CA VAL A 209 -4.31 -9.22 -0.24
C VAL A 209 -3.23 -8.58 -1.09
N TYR A 210 -2.90 -7.33 -0.79
CA TYR A 210 -1.85 -6.60 -1.50
C TYR A 210 -0.52 -7.38 -1.52
N GLY A 211 0.00 -7.60 -2.72
CA GLY A 211 1.16 -8.46 -2.95
C GLY A 211 1.81 -8.24 -4.30
N ASP A 212 3.09 -8.58 -4.40
CA ASP A 212 3.87 -8.42 -5.62
C ASP A 212 3.66 -9.58 -6.61
N VAL A 213 3.27 -10.76 -6.12
CA VAL A 213 3.19 -11.99 -6.93
C VAL A 213 2.20 -11.85 -8.08
N GLY A 214 0.96 -11.44 -7.79
CA GLY A 214 -0.07 -11.25 -8.81
C GLY A 214 0.35 -10.25 -9.89
N LEU A 215 0.88 -9.09 -9.49
CA LEU A 215 1.31 -8.05 -10.42
C LEU A 215 2.58 -8.43 -11.20
N ALA A 216 3.50 -9.19 -10.60
CA ALA A 216 4.66 -9.72 -11.32
C ALA A 216 4.22 -10.69 -12.42
N LEU A 217 3.24 -11.56 -12.11
CA LEU A 217 2.64 -12.45 -13.08
C LEU A 217 1.91 -11.68 -14.18
N ALA A 218 1.19 -10.61 -13.85
CA ALA A 218 0.57 -9.73 -14.84
C ALA A 218 1.60 -9.08 -15.78
N GLY A 219 2.72 -8.58 -15.23
CA GLY A 219 3.83 -8.06 -16.04
C GLY A 219 4.50 -9.14 -16.90
N TYR A 220 4.56 -10.39 -16.43
CA TYR A 220 5.03 -11.49 -17.27
C TYR A 220 4.05 -11.85 -18.38
N LEU A 221 2.73 -11.74 -18.15
CA LEU A 221 1.75 -11.87 -19.23
C LEU A 221 1.97 -10.82 -20.33
N VAL A 222 2.38 -9.60 -19.97
CA VAL A 222 2.78 -8.57 -20.95
C VAL A 222 3.94 -9.08 -21.81
N GLU A 223 5.01 -9.58 -21.20
CA GLU A 223 6.17 -10.14 -21.92
C GLU A 223 5.79 -11.30 -22.84
N VAL A 224 4.98 -12.24 -22.35
CA VAL A 224 4.52 -13.41 -23.12
C VAL A 224 3.67 -13.02 -24.33
N VAL A 225 2.74 -12.08 -24.14
CA VAL A 225 1.78 -11.68 -25.18
C VAL A 225 2.41 -10.71 -26.19
N ALA A 226 3.32 -9.84 -25.74
CA ALA A 226 4.04 -8.92 -26.61
C ALA A 226 5.18 -9.62 -27.38
N GLY A 227 5.74 -10.70 -26.82
CA GLY A 227 6.87 -11.43 -27.44
C GLY A 227 8.22 -10.73 -27.30
N ILE A 228 8.30 -9.70 -26.44
CA ILE A 228 9.52 -8.95 -26.13
C ILE A 228 9.66 -8.77 -24.61
N PRO A 229 10.88 -8.57 -24.07
CA PRO A 229 11.09 -8.39 -22.63
C PRO A 229 10.19 -7.30 -22.03
N PHE A 230 9.66 -7.53 -20.83
CA PHE A 230 8.76 -6.60 -20.16
C PHE A 230 9.29 -5.15 -20.14
N SER A 231 10.55 -4.93 -19.77
CA SER A 231 11.14 -3.58 -19.68
C SER A 231 11.24 -2.89 -21.04
N GLU A 232 11.41 -3.66 -22.13
CA GLU A 232 11.45 -3.13 -23.49
C GLU A 232 10.05 -2.72 -23.97
N TYR A 233 9.03 -3.54 -23.66
CA TYR A 233 7.63 -3.18 -23.94
C TYR A 233 7.25 -1.86 -23.26
N ILE A 234 7.56 -1.71 -21.96
CA ILE A 234 7.26 -0.49 -21.21
C ILE A 234 7.96 0.74 -21.81
N ASP A 235 9.23 0.61 -22.16
CA ASP A 235 9.98 1.72 -22.77
C ASP A 235 9.31 2.16 -24.08
N GLN A 236 9.07 1.22 -25.00
CA GLN A 236 8.52 1.50 -26.33
C GLN A 236 7.07 2.02 -26.32
N THR A 237 6.24 1.54 -25.40
CA THR A 237 4.78 1.74 -25.46
C THR A 237 4.23 2.70 -24.41
N ILE A 238 5.03 3.06 -23.39
CA ILE A 238 4.61 3.97 -22.32
C ILE A 238 5.65 5.07 -22.12
N LEU A 239 6.92 4.75 -21.82
CA LEU A 239 7.88 5.79 -21.43
C LEU A 239 8.22 6.74 -22.59
N GLN A 240 8.58 6.21 -23.75
CA GLN A 240 8.90 7.04 -24.92
C GLN A 240 7.70 7.85 -25.42
N PRO A 241 6.48 7.28 -25.59
CA PRO A 241 5.31 8.07 -25.99
C PRO A 241 4.92 9.18 -25.02
N LEU A 242 5.27 9.05 -23.73
CA LEU A 242 4.99 10.05 -22.70
C LEU A 242 6.16 11.00 -22.44
N ASP A 243 7.21 10.98 -23.27
CA ASP A 243 8.42 11.78 -23.07
C ASP A 243 9.05 11.58 -21.68
N MET A 244 9.03 10.35 -21.18
CA MET A 244 9.62 9.96 -19.90
C MET A 244 11.07 9.48 -20.09
N SER A 245 11.90 10.32 -20.72
CA SER A 245 13.26 9.95 -21.14
C SER A 245 14.24 9.77 -19.97
N GLN A 246 13.90 10.22 -18.77
CA GLN A 246 14.67 10.03 -17.52
C GLN A 246 14.12 8.86 -16.68
N SER A 247 13.33 7.98 -17.29
CA SER A 247 12.70 6.85 -16.62
C SER A 247 13.18 5.51 -17.17
N SER A 248 13.30 4.50 -16.31
CA SER A 248 13.67 3.16 -16.75
C SER A 248 13.25 2.07 -15.78
N PHE A 249 12.91 0.90 -16.34
CA PHE A 249 12.80 -0.37 -15.62
C PHE A 249 14.08 -1.22 -15.72
N GLN A 250 15.09 -0.78 -16.48
CA GLN A 250 16.31 -1.55 -16.70
C GLN A 250 17.16 -1.64 -15.43
N GLN A 251 17.78 -2.81 -15.23
CA GLN A 251 18.59 -3.12 -14.06
C GLN A 251 19.86 -3.91 -14.46
N PRO A 252 21.08 -3.44 -14.10
CA PRO A 252 21.36 -2.17 -13.44
C PRO A 252 20.89 -0.98 -14.28
N LEU A 253 20.68 0.16 -13.61
CA LEU A 253 20.22 1.38 -14.26
C LEU A 253 21.24 1.81 -15.34
N PRO A 254 20.82 2.26 -16.53
CA PRO A 254 21.73 2.76 -17.56
C PRO A 254 22.67 3.84 -17.01
N SER A 255 23.94 3.84 -17.43
CA SER A 255 24.98 4.70 -16.84
C SER A 255 24.64 6.19 -16.87
N GLN A 256 23.97 6.65 -17.93
CA GLN A 256 23.51 8.02 -18.10
C GLN A 256 22.48 8.43 -17.03
N LEU A 257 21.58 7.51 -16.67
CA LEU A 257 20.57 7.74 -15.63
C LEU A 257 21.15 7.51 -14.22
N ALA A 258 22.07 6.54 -14.08
CA ALA A 258 22.70 6.20 -12.80
C ALA A 258 23.46 7.39 -12.17
N ALA A 259 24.01 8.29 -12.98
CA ALA A 259 24.70 9.49 -12.51
C ALA A 259 23.77 10.49 -11.79
N ASN A 260 22.47 10.45 -12.07
CA ASN A 260 21.48 11.38 -11.53
C ASN A 260 20.59 10.74 -10.44
N LEU A 261 20.85 9.49 -10.06
CA LEU A 261 20.12 8.80 -9.01
C LEU A 261 20.41 9.44 -7.65
N ALA A 262 19.35 9.86 -6.93
CA ALA A 262 19.48 10.30 -5.55
C ALA A 262 20.07 9.18 -4.68
N VAL A 263 20.96 9.52 -3.75
CA VAL A 263 21.41 8.56 -2.74
C VAL A 263 20.26 8.33 -1.77
N GLY A 264 19.84 7.08 -1.59
CA GLY A 264 18.82 6.74 -0.61
C GLY A 264 19.41 6.61 0.79
N TYR A 265 18.73 7.15 1.81
CA TYR A 265 19.19 7.13 3.20
C TYR A 265 18.20 6.42 4.15
N GLN A 266 18.73 5.84 5.22
CA GLN A 266 17.97 5.55 6.44
C GLN A 266 18.50 6.43 7.56
N TYR A 267 17.62 6.98 8.39
CA TYR A 267 18.04 7.73 9.57
C TYR A 267 17.89 6.84 10.80
N LYS A 268 18.99 6.60 11.51
CA LYS A 268 19.01 5.74 12.69
C LYS A 268 19.99 6.30 13.71
N ASN A 269 19.56 6.41 14.96
CA ASN A 269 20.39 6.87 16.09
C ASN A 269 21.13 8.19 15.78
N GLY A 270 20.41 9.18 15.25
CA GLY A 270 20.99 10.49 14.91
C GLY A 270 21.80 10.55 13.62
N ASN A 271 21.94 9.44 12.88
CA ASN A 271 22.84 9.34 11.72
C ASN A 271 22.11 8.99 10.42
N TYR A 272 22.55 9.58 9.31
CA TYR A 272 22.15 9.21 7.96
C TYR A 272 23.01 8.05 7.43
N ILE A 273 22.37 6.94 7.09
CA ILE A 273 23.02 5.71 6.63
C ILE A 273 22.65 5.48 5.16
N LYS A 274 23.65 5.59 4.26
CA LYS A 274 23.48 5.32 2.83
C LYS A 274 22.95 3.91 2.59
N GLN A 275 21.98 3.81 1.71
CA GLN A 275 21.40 2.55 1.26
C GLN A 275 22.01 2.17 -0.10
N PRO A 276 22.48 0.92 -0.25
CA PRO A 276 23.05 0.48 -1.53
C PRO A 276 21.96 0.36 -2.59
N PHE A 277 22.33 0.59 -3.86
CA PHE A 277 21.48 0.19 -4.97
C PHE A 277 21.35 -1.34 -5.01
N THR A 278 20.13 -1.82 -5.20
CA THR A 278 19.80 -3.24 -5.27
C THR A 278 19.02 -3.51 -6.55
N CYS A 279 19.24 -4.65 -7.19
CA CYS A 279 18.42 -5.08 -8.31
C CYS A 279 17.20 -5.85 -7.79
N ASN A 280 16.01 -5.43 -8.22
CA ASN A 280 14.74 -6.07 -7.93
C ASN A 280 14.53 -7.26 -8.86
N LYS A 281 14.19 -8.42 -8.28
CA LYS A 281 13.89 -9.63 -9.06
C LYS A 281 12.49 -9.58 -9.67
N SER A 282 11.56 -8.92 -8.98
CA SER A 282 10.19 -8.68 -9.45
C SER A 282 10.10 -7.37 -10.23
N VAL A 283 10.71 -7.34 -11.43
CA VAL A 283 10.84 -6.14 -12.27
C VAL A 283 9.53 -5.35 -12.43
N PRO A 284 8.38 -5.96 -12.76
CA PRO A 284 7.13 -5.23 -12.98
C PRO A 284 6.57 -4.53 -11.73
N THR A 285 7.04 -4.89 -10.54
CA THR A 285 6.39 -4.45 -9.30
C THR A 285 7.14 -3.36 -8.56
N THR A 286 8.45 -3.21 -8.82
CA THR A 286 9.32 -2.34 -8.02
C THR A 286 10.49 -1.70 -8.77
N ALA A 287 10.78 -2.05 -10.03
CA ALA A 287 12.02 -1.65 -10.68
C ALA A 287 12.04 -0.25 -11.30
N LEU A 288 10.90 0.44 -11.41
CA LEU A 288 10.86 1.77 -12.00
C LEU A 288 11.75 2.74 -11.20
N THR A 289 12.60 3.43 -11.93
CA THR A 289 13.33 4.61 -11.49
C THR A 289 12.95 5.75 -12.42
N THR A 290 12.61 6.93 -11.88
CA THR A 290 12.05 8.05 -12.66
C THR A 290 12.37 9.39 -11.99
N THR A 291 12.12 10.50 -12.70
CA THR A 291 12.13 11.87 -12.19
C THR A 291 10.71 12.33 -11.83
N ALA A 292 10.60 13.48 -11.19
CA ALA A 292 9.28 14.00 -10.82
C ALA A 292 8.51 14.55 -12.02
N GLU A 293 9.19 15.12 -13.02
CA GLU A 293 8.55 15.62 -14.24
C GLU A 293 8.13 14.49 -15.19
N ASP A 294 8.95 13.44 -15.35
CA ASP A 294 8.53 12.25 -16.10
C ASP A 294 7.25 11.63 -15.50
N MET A 295 7.21 11.48 -14.17
CA MET A 295 6.02 10.99 -13.49
C MET A 295 4.82 11.94 -13.66
N ALA A 296 5.06 13.24 -13.80
CA ALA A 296 4.01 14.20 -14.11
C ALA A 296 3.40 13.97 -15.50
N HIS A 297 4.20 13.61 -16.50
CA HIS A 297 3.68 13.24 -17.83
C HIS A 297 2.79 11.99 -17.74
N PHE A 298 3.19 11.00 -16.94
CA PHE A 298 2.37 9.82 -16.65
C PHE A 298 1.05 10.16 -15.94
N MET A 299 1.08 11.05 -14.95
CA MET A 299 -0.13 11.54 -14.29
C MET A 299 -1.06 12.27 -15.27
N ILE A 300 -0.52 13.18 -16.09
CA ILE A 300 -1.27 13.91 -17.12
C ILE A 300 -1.92 12.91 -18.09
N ALA A 301 -1.20 11.87 -18.53
CA ALA A 301 -1.77 10.83 -19.37
C ALA A 301 -3.01 10.19 -18.73
N HIS A 302 -2.96 9.83 -17.44
CA HIS A 302 -4.13 9.29 -16.75
C HIS A 302 -5.26 10.30 -16.57
N LEU A 303 -4.95 11.58 -16.35
CA LEU A 303 -5.97 12.64 -16.16
C LEU A 303 -6.59 13.14 -17.47
N GLN A 304 -5.89 12.98 -18.60
CA GLN A 304 -6.34 13.39 -19.93
C GLN A 304 -6.76 12.20 -20.79
N GLY A 305 -7.34 11.18 -20.15
CA GLY A 305 -7.96 10.04 -20.82
C GLY A 305 -6.97 9.24 -21.67
N GLY A 306 -5.70 9.19 -21.29
CA GLY A 306 -4.60 8.43 -21.90
C GLY A 306 -3.67 9.26 -22.79
N ARG A 307 -3.78 10.59 -22.80
CA ARG A 307 -3.01 11.49 -23.67
C ARG A 307 -1.94 12.30 -22.96
N TYR A 308 -0.80 12.44 -23.61
CA TYR A 308 0.21 13.45 -23.27
C TYR A 308 0.71 14.10 -24.55
N GLY A 309 0.57 15.42 -24.66
CA GLY A 309 0.79 16.13 -25.93
C GLY A 309 -0.06 15.55 -27.06
N THR A 310 0.60 15.15 -28.15
CA THR A 310 -0.05 14.53 -29.31
C THR A 310 -0.15 13.00 -29.22
N GLN A 311 0.50 12.38 -28.24
CA GLN A 311 0.56 10.94 -28.07
C GLN A 311 -0.58 10.43 -27.20
N ARG A 312 -0.94 9.17 -27.41
CA ARG A 312 -1.97 8.47 -26.63
C ARG A 312 -1.51 7.05 -26.32
N ILE A 313 -1.42 6.72 -25.03
CA ILE A 313 -1.02 5.38 -24.56
C ILE A 313 -2.21 4.47 -24.29
N LEU A 314 -3.40 5.03 -24.04
CA LEU A 314 -4.66 4.32 -23.80
C LEU A 314 -5.84 5.12 -24.37
N ASN A 315 -6.92 4.44 -24.74
CA ASN A 315 -8.19 5.09 -25.02
C ASN A 315 -8.85 5.59 -23.73
N ASP A 316 -9.65 6.66 -23.86
CA ASP A 316 -10.36 7.28 -22.73
C ASP A 316 -11.26 6.27 -21.98
N THR A 317 -11.94 5.39 -22.73
CA THR A 317 -12.76 4.31 -22.16
C THR A 317 -11.92 3.31 -21.35
N THR A 318 -10.70 3.01 -21.81
CA THR A 318 -9.80 2.09 -21.12
C THR A 318 -9.22 2.71 -19.86
N VAL A 319 -8.90 4.01 -19.88
CA VAL A 319 -8.48 4.75 -18.68
C VAL A 319 -9.62 4.77 -17.65
N LYS A 320 -10.85 5.06 -18.07
CA LYS A 320 -12.03 5.01 -17.20
C LYS A 320 -12.26 3.62 -16.60
N GLU A 321 -12.10 2.55 -17.39
CA GLU A 321 -12.20 1.19 -16.86
C GLU A 321 -11.07 0.86 -15.89
N MET A 322 -9.84 1.32 -16.16
CA MET A 322 -8.71 1.16 -15.24
C MET A 322 -8.91 1.90 -13.91
N HIS A 323 -9.56 3.07 -13.96
CA HIS A 323 -9.87 3.90 -12.80
C HIS A 323 -11.14 3.47 -12.07
N ARG A 324 -12.00 2.63 -12.64
CA ARG A 324 -13.22 2.15 -11.98
C ARG A 324 -12.87 1.33 -10.74
N GLN A 325 -13.69 1.42 -9.68
CA GLN A 325 -13.58 0.51 -8.55
C GLN A 325 -13.94 -0.91 -9.00
N HIS A 326 -13.01 -1.85 -8.85
CA HIS A 326 -13.17 -3.26 -9.20
C HIS A 326 -13.32 -4.17 -7.99
N TYR A 327 -12.81 -3.73 -6.84
CA TYR A 327 -12.95 -4.45 -5.58
C TYR A 327 -13.16 -3.48 -4.42
N THR A 328 -14.08 -3.79 -3.52
CA THR A 328 -14.21 -3.14 -2.21
C THR A 328 -14.66 -4.15 -1.16
N ASN A 329 -14.29 -3.91 0.10
CA ASN A 329 -14.81 -4.68 1.23
C ASN A 329 -16.21 -4.17 1.70
N PHE A 330 -16.72 -3.07 1.12
CA PHE A 330 -17.94 -2.39 1.55
C PHE A 330 -18.82 -2.00 0.34
N PRO A 331 -19.36 -2.97 -0.43
CA PRO A 331 -20.08 -2.69 -1.67
C PRO A 331 -21.35 -1.84 -1.50
N ASN A 332 -21.93 -1.82 -0.31
CA ASN A 332 -23.16 -1.07 -0.01
C ASN A 332 -22.88 0.31 0.63
N ILE A 333 -21.61 0.66 0.87
CA ILE A 333 -21.26 1.94 1.49
C ILE A 333 -20.79 2.91 0.41
N PRO A 334 -21.52 4.03 0.21
CA PRO A 334 -21.06 5.07 -0.68
C PRO A 334 -19.68 5.57 -0.27
N GLN A 335 -18.82 5.85 -1.25
CA GLN A 335 -17.48 6.38 -0.99
C GLN A 335 -16.60 5.47 -0.09
N ALA A 336 -16.83 4.17 -0.12
CA ALA A 336 -15.93 3.22 0.52
C ALA A 336 -14.60 3.11 -0.23
N ALA A 337 -13.51 2.96 0.52
CA ALA A 337 -12.22 2.64 -0.08
C ALA A 337 -12.28 1.34 -0.88
N GLY A 338 -11.49 1.29 -1.94
CA GLY A 338 -11.48 0.19 -2.88
C GLY A 338 -10.14 0.03 -3.60
N SER A 339 -10.14 -0.86 -4.58
CA SER A 339 -9.06 -1.01 -5.54
C SER A 339 -9.61 -0.80 -6.94
N THR A 340 -8.83 -0.07 -7.73
CA THR A 340 -8.99 -0.04 -9.18
C THR A 340 -7.95 -1.00 -9.80
N TYR A 341 -7.77 -0.98 -11.12
CA TYR A 341 -6.62 -1.63 -11.72
C TYR A 341 -5.36 -0.79 -11.52
N GLY A 342 -4.57 -1.18 -10.52
CA GLY A 342 -3.28 -0.58 -10.20
C GLY A 342 -3.33 0.50 -9.12
N PHE A 343 -4.45 1.20 -8.89
CA PHE A 343 -4.56 2.23 -7.85
C PHE A 343 -5.34 1.76 -6.63
N PHE A 344 -4.97 2.28 -5.47
CA PHE A 344 -5.86 2.32 -4.31
C PHE A 344 -6.84 3.47 -4.47
N GLU A 345 -8.09 3.24 -4.10
CA GLU A 345 -9.13 4.26 -4.07
C GLU A 345 -9.50 4.59 -2.63
N ARG A 346 -9.63 5.88 -2.33
CA ARG A 346 -10.16 6.39 -1.07
C ARG A 346 -10.84 7.74 -1.28
N PHE A 347 -11.48 8.23 -0.22
CA PHE A 347 -12.22 9.48 -0.25
C PHE A 347 -11.77 10.35 0.92
N VAL A 348 -11.38 11.59 0.63
CA VAL A 348 -11.01 12.60 1.64
C VAL A 348 -11.60 13.93 1.20
N ASN A 349 -12.20 14.65 2.15
CA ASN A 349 -12.90 15.91 1.92
C ASN A 349 -13.89 15.84 0.75
N ASN A 350 -14.66 14.74 0.68
CA ASN A 350 -15.61 14.42 -0.41
C ASN A 350 -14.98 14.35 -1.82
N GLN A 351 -13.65 14.33 -1.93
CA GLN A 351 -12.95 14.08 -3.19
C GLN A 351 -12.66 12.59 -3.33
N ARG A 352 -12.95 12.05 -4.51
CA ARG A 352 -12.54 10.71 -4.90
C ARG A 352 -11.07 10.73 -5.30
N ILE A 353 -10.26 9.92 -4.63
CA ILE A 353 -8.82 9.87 -4.82
C ILE A 353 -8.45 8.49 -5.32
N ILE A 354 -7.66 8.44 -6.39
CA ILE A 354 -6.94 7.24 -6.78
C ILE A 354 -5.43 7.48 -6.66
N GLU A 355 -4.74 6.60 -5.96
CA GLU A 355 -3.34 6.82 -5.60
C GLU A 355 -2.56 5.51 -5.49
N HIS A 356 -1.23 5.63 -5.50
CA HIS A 356 -0.38 4.51 -5.13
C HIS A 356 0.91 4.98 -4.48
N GLY A 357 1.14 4.53 -3.24
CA GLY A 357 2.39 4.74 -2.53
C GLY A 357 3.47 3.72 -2.92
N GLY A 358 4.73 4.12 -2.85
CA GLY A 358 5.85 3.23 -3.16
C GLY A 358 7.03 3.48 -2.26
N SER A 359 7.45 2.44 -1.53
CA SER A 359 8.60 2.50 -0.64
C SER A 359 9.65 1.46 -1.03
N MET A 360 10.91 1.84 -0.88
CA MET A 360 12.06 0.97 -1.02
C MET A 360 13.14 1.41 -0.03
N SER A 361 14.16 0.59 0.21
CA SER A 361 15.26 1.03 1.08
C SER A 361 15.89 2.32 0.54
N GLY A 362 15.77 3.39 1.33
CA GLY A 362 16.22 4.73 1.02
C GLY A 362 15.23 5.60 0.25
N TYR A 363 13.98 5.17 -0.02
CA TYR A 363 13.05 5.92 -0.87
C TYR A 363 11.59 5.78 -0.44
N THR A 364 10.85 6.89 -0.51
CA THR A 364 9.42 6.95 -0.20
C THR A 364 8.74 7.88 -1.21
N ASN A 365 7.71 7.40 -1.91
CA ASN A 365 7.06 8.16 -2.99
C ASN A 365 5.53 7.96 -2.99
N LEU A 366 4.77 8.87 -3.58
CA LEU A 366 3.32 8.77 -3.77
C LEU A 366 2.94 9.39 -5.11
N VAL A 367 2.13 8.67 -5.90
CA VAL A 367 1.34 9.25 -6.99
C VAL A 367 -0.08 9.40 -6.49
N PHE A 368 -0.64 10.60 -6.63
CA PHE A 368 -1.97 10.97 -6.16
C PHE A 368 -2.75 11.62 -7.31
N LEU A 369 -3.99 11.20 -7.55
CA LEU A 369 -4.85 11.76 -8.58
C LEU A 369 -6.27 12.01 -8.04
N ILE A 370 -6.88 13.11 -8.47
CA ILE A 370 -8.32 13.39 -8.37
C ILE A 370 -8.83 13.52 -9.80
N PRO A 371 -9.25 12.41 -10.45
CA PRO A 371 -9.63 12.41 -11.87
C PRO A 371 -10.71 13.43 -12.21
N GLU A 372 -11.71 13.57 -11.35
CA GLU A 372 -12.84 14.49 -11.52
C GLU A 372 -12.41 15.96 -11.54
N GLN A 373 -11.30 16.27 -10.87
CA GLN A 373 -10.69 17.60 -10.85
C GLN A 373 -9.57 17.76 -11.88
N LYS A 374 -9.23 16.72 -12.64
CA LYS A 374 -8.02 16.69 -13.50
C LYS A 374 -6.76 17.16 -12.75
N LEU A 375 -6.65 16.79 -11.48
CA LEU A 375 -5.56 17.18 -10.60
C LEU A 375 -4.74 15.95 -10.24
N GLY A 376 -3.43 16.09 -10.14
CA GLY A 376 -2.59 15.07 -9.56
C GLY A 376 -1.31 15.64 -8.98
N PHE A 377 -0.72 14.96 -8.02
CA PHE A 377 0.62 15.28 -7.58
C PHE A 377 1.47 14.05 -7.34
N TYR A 378 2.77 14.28 -7.46
CA TYR A 378 3.79 13.30 -7.16
C TYR A 378 4.74 13.86 -6.10
N ILE A 379 5.03 13.03 -5.11
CA ILE A 379 6.08 13.27 -4.14
C ILE A 379 7.09 12.13 -4.14
N ALA A 380 8.35 12.49 -3.93
CA ALA A 380 9.42 11.53 -3.69
C ALA A 380 10.45 12.06 -2.71
N TYR A 381 10.90 11.20 -1.80
CA TYR A 381 11.92 11.49 -0.80
C TYR A 381 12.98 10.40 -0.84
N ASN A 382 14.26 10.80 -0.75
CA ASN A 382 15.39 9.86 -0.70
C ASN A 382 15.71 9.39 0.73
N ARG A 383 14.65 9.10 1.48
CA ARG A 383 14.73 8.51 2.81
C ARG A 383 13.51 7.63 3.10
N ASN A 384 13.70 6.58 3.90
CA ASN A 384 12.57 5.89 4.53
C ASN A 384 11.94 6.82 5.55
N SER A 385 10.65 7.15 5.39
CA SER A 385 9.97 7.97 6.37
C SER A 385 10.02 7.30 7.76
N LEU A 386 10.55 8.00 8.77
CA LEU A 386 10.44 7.57 10.17
C LEU A 386 9.05 7.83 10.75
N ASN A 387 8.33 8.80 10.16
CA ASN A 387 6.94 9.05 10.44
C ASN A 387 6.10 8.27 9.42
N GLU A 388 5.37 7.26 9.86
CA GLU A 388 4.63 6.35 8.95
C GLU A 388 3.56 7.08 8.10
N ASN A 389 3.20 8.33 8.46
CA ASN A 389 2.08 9.05 7.88
C ASN A 389 2.44 10.26 7.01
N LEU A 390 3.71 10.53 6.68
CA LEU A 390 4.08 11.76 5.94
C LEU A 390 3.28 11.98 4.63
N ARG A 391 3.00 10.89 3.91
CA ARG A 391 2.18 10.92 2.69
C ARG A 391 0.75 11.37 2.99
N ASP A 392 0.17 10.79 4.02
CA ASP A 392 -1.20 11.04 4.43
C ASP A 392 -1.34 12.44 5.02
N ASP A 393 -0.35 12.89 5.81
CA ASP A 393 -0.27 14.26 6.34
C ASP A 393 -0.24 15.30 5.22
N LEU A 394 0.55 15.07 4.16
CA LEU A 394 0.57 15.95 2.99
C LEU A 394 -0.79 15.97 2.30
N VAL A 395 -1.37 14.79 2.04
CA VAL A 395 -2.67 14.70 1.36
C VAL A 395 -3.74 15.43 2.17
N GLN A 396 -3.80 15.18 3.48
CA GLN A 396 -4.78 15.80 4.36
C GLN A 396 -4.61 17.32 4.38
N GLN A 397 -3.41 17.83 4.63
CA GLN A 397 -3.15 19.28 4.64
C GLN A 397 -3.41 19.93 3.28
N PHE A 398 -3.08 19.26 2.18
CA PHE A 398 -3.35 19.73 0.83
C PHE A 398 -4.86 19.82 0.58
N LEU A 399 -5.62 18.77 0.90
CA LEU A 399 -7.06 18.77 0.69
C LEU A 399 -7.79 19.71 1.65
N ASP A 400 -7.33 19.88 2.89
CA ASP A 400 -7.90 20.85 3.84
C ASP A 400 -7.72 22.29 3.35
N ARG A 401 -6.59 22.58 2.69
CA ARG A 401 -6.33 23.91 2.13
C ARG A 401 -7.10 24.18 0.84
N TYR A 402 -7.06 23.26 -0.12
CA TYR A 402 -7.52 23.52 -1.50
C TYR A 402 -8.88 22.93 -1.84
N TYR A 403 -9.33 21.93 -1.08
CA TYR A 403 -10.63 21.30 -1.23
C TYR A 403 -11.30 21.10 0.14
N PRO A 404 -11.44 22.15 0.97
CA PRO A 404 -12.07 22.02 2.28
C PRO A 404 -13.50 21.54 2.13
N VAL A 405 -13.97 20.75 3.09
CA VAL A 405 -15.40 20.42 3.18
C VAL A 405 -16.14 21.71 3.50
N GLN A 406 -16.94 22.21 2.55
CA GLN A 406 -17.86 23.32 2.84
C GLN A 406 -18.89 22.81 3.86
N GLU A 407 -18.86 23.35 5.08
CA GLU A 407 -19.96 23.20 6.03
C GLU A 407 -21.18 23.92 5.46
N THR A 408 -21.97 23.26 4.62
CA THR A 408 -23.35 23.70 4.40
C THR A 408 -24.05 23.66 5.76
N ILE A 409 -24.68 24.78 6.16
CA ILE A 409 -25.30 25.08 7.47
C ILE A 409 -26.42 24.11 7.91
N ALA A 410 -26.64 23.00 7.21
CA ALA A 410 -27.30 21.84 7.81
C ALA A 410 -26.23 21.09 8.61
N SER A 411 -26.39 20.96 9.93
CA SER A 411 -25.46 20.18 10.77
C SER A 411 -25.03 18.90 10.04
N PRO A 412 -23.77 18.44 10.16
CA PRO A 412 -23.28 17.20 9.53
C PRO A 412 -24.21 15.99 9.75
N THR A 413 -25.03 16.07 10.79
CA THR A 413 -26.09 15.15 11.17
C THR A 413 -27.31 15.11 10.24
N GLU A 414 -27.63 16.10 9.39
CA GLU A 414 -28.91 16.19 8.64
C GLU A 414 -28.83 15.78 7.16
N ILE A 415 -27.70 15.99 6.48
CA ILE A 415 -27.55 15.60 5.06
C ILE A 415 -27.02 14.16 4.95
N ILE A 416 -26.19 13.74 5.92
CA ILE A 416 -25.60 12.39 5.93
C ILE A 416 -26.61 11.35 6.47
N THR A 417 -27.53 11.71 7.37
CA THR A 417 -28.58 10.80 7.88
C THR A 417 -29.52 10.27 6.80
N LYS A 418 -29.75 11.01 5.71
CA LYS A 418 -30.68 10.55 4.66
C LYS A 418 -30.13 9.43 3.77
N ALA A 419 -28.82 9.15 3.82
CA ALA A 419 -28.17 8.11 3.03
C ALA A 419 -27.44 7.04 3.88
N ILE A 420 -27.38 7.19 5.21
CA ILE A 420 -26.75 6.24 6.13
C ILE A 420 -27.83 5.41 6.85
N PRO A 421 -27.66 4.08 6.96
CA PRO A 421 -28.53 3.25 7.80
C PRO A 421 -28.49 3.74 9.26
N GLU A 422 -29.65 4.09 9.82
CA GLU A 422 -29.77 4.35 11.25
C GLU A 422 -29.40 3.10 12.06
N ALA A 423 -28.77 3.28 13.22
CA ALA A 423 -28.41 2.17 14.10
C ALA A 423 -29.65 1.32 14.41
N ILE A 424 -29.54 0.01 14.25
CA ILE A 424 -30.66 -0.91 14.43
C ILE A 424 -30.98 -1.01 15.94
N PRO A 425 -32.20 -0.69 16.39
CA PRO A 425 -32.59 -0.90 17.79
C PRO A 425 -32.45 -2.38 18.17
N GLU A 426 -31.99 -2.69 19.38
CA GLU A 426 -31.71 -4.06 19.83
C GLU A 426 -32.88 -5.05 19.65
N ALA A 427 -34.12 -4.56 19.73
CA ALA A 427 -35.34 -5.33 19.52
C ALA A 427 -35.49 -5.85 18.08
N ASN A 428 -34.88 -5.16 17.11
CA ASN A 428 -35.02 -5.40 15.68
C ASN A 428 -33.84 -6.17 15.08
N ILE A 429 -32.78 -6.42 15.85
CA ILE A 429 -31.69 -7.31 15.46
C ILE A 429 -32.24 -8.75 15.42
N PRO A 430 -32.27 -9.43 14.26
CA PRO A 430 -32.84 -10.77 14.18
C PRO A 430 -32.11 -11.74 15.13
N GLN A 431 -32.85 -12.60 15.85
CA GLN A 431 -32.27 -13.48 16.89
C GLN A 431 -31.07 -14.32 16.41
N GLN A 432 -31.02 -14.67 15.13
CA GLN A 432 -29.90 -15.40 14.52
C GLN A 432 -28.55 -14.65 14.62
N TYR A 433 -28.56 -13.32 14.69
CA TYR A 433 -27.36 -12.49 14.83
C TYR A 433 -26.94 -12.29 16.29
N LYS A 434 -27.85 -12.44 17.26
CA LYS A 434 -27.53 -12.25 18.70
C LYS A 434 -26.47 -13.23 19.21
N GLN A 435 -26.41 -14.45 18.67
CA GLN A 435 -25.36 -15.42 18.97
C GLN A 435 -24.03 -15.13 18.23
N GLN A 436 -24.08 -14.36 17.13
CA GLN A 436 -22.91 -14.01 16.32
C GLN A 436 -22.04 -12.93 16.98
N TYR A 437 -22.58 -12.03 17.81
CA TYR A 437 -21.77 -11.01 18.51
C TYR A 437 -20.74 -11.61 19.48
N LYS A 438 -21.09 -12.70 20.18
CA LYS A 438 -20.09 -13.46 20.97
C LYS A 438 -18.96 -14.00 20.10
N GLN A 439 -19.25 -14.30 18.84
CA GLN A 439 -18.28 -14.74 17.85
C GLN A 439 -17.52 -13.58 17.19
N ILE A 440 -17.84 -12.32 17.47
CA ILE A 440 -16.99 -11.18 17.06
C ILE A 440 -15.80 -11.05 18.00
N ASN A 441 -15.98 -11.38 19.28
CA ASN A 441 -14.91 -11.30 20.28
C ASN A 441 -13.69 -12.15 19.92
N GLY A 442 -12.50 -11.60 20.16
CA GLY A 442 -11.24 -12.30 19.99
C GLY A 442 -10.14 -11.46 19.33
N GLY A 443 -9.02 -12.12 19.04
CA GLY A 443 -7.89 -11.53 18.33
C GLY A 443 -8.10 -11.58 16.82
N TYR A 444 -7.65 -10.54 16.14
CA TYR A 444 -7.63 -10.43 14.68
C TYR A 444 -6.23 -10.08 14.22
N ARG A 445 -5.76 -10.77 13.18
CA ARG A 445 -4.44 -10.58 12.58
C ARG A 445 -4.57 -10.02 11.18
N PHE A 446 -3.68 -9.12 10.82
CA PHE A 446 -3.59 -8.59 9.46
C PHE A 446 -3.46 -9.73 8.43
N ILE A 447 -4.29 -9.72 7.38
CA ILE A 447 -4.42 -10.88 6.48
C ILE A 447 -3.15 -11.16 5.69
N ARG A 448 -2.34 -10.12 5.45
CA ARG A 448 -1.05 -10.18 4.74
C ARG A 448 0.01 -10.82 5.64
N TYR A 449 -0.15 -12.11 5.84
CA TYR A 449 0.64 -12.99 6.68
C TYR A 449 1.08 -14.23 5.87
N PRO A 450 2.37 -14.60 5.83
CA PRO A 450 2.82 -15.82 5.16
C PRO A 450 2.36 -17.06 5.96
N ARG A 451 1.70 -18.02 5.31
CA ARG A 451 1.19 -19.23 5.98
C ARG A 451 2.12 -20.43 5.85
N LYS A 452 2.80 -20.52 4.71
CA LYS A 452 3.63 -21.67 4.33
C LYS A 452 5.13 -21.47 4.58
N TYR A 453 5.57 -20.26 4.91
CA TYR A 453 6.98 -19.92 5.07
C TYR A 453 7.41 -19.83 6.52
N LEU A 454 8.66 -20.20 6.84
CA LEU A 454 9.22 -20.09 8.19
C LEU A 454 9.24 -18.65 8.74
N VAL A 455 9.25 -17.65 7.84
CA VAL A 455 9.13 -16.22 8.18
C VAL A 455 7.89 -15.93 9.03
N LYS A 456 6.85 -16.78 8.96
CA LYS A 456 5.67 -16.67 9.81
C LYS A 456 5.99 -16.66 11.29
N LEU A 457 7.01 -17.41 11.72
CA LEU A 457 7.44 -17.45 13.13
C LEU A 457 8.00 -16.11 13.58
N ALA A 458 8.80 -15.46 12.73
CA ALA A 458 9.31 -14.13 13.03
C ALA A 458 8.16 -13.11 13.13
N ILE A 459 7.16 -13.20 12.26
CA ILE A 459 6.00 -12.30 12.31
C ILE A 459 5.18 -12.53 13.58
N VAL A 460 4.87 -13.78 13.94
CA VAL A 460 4.16 -14.11 15.19
C VAL A 460 4.91 -13.59 16.42
N LEU A 461 6.24 -13.68 16.44
CA LEU A 461 7.05 -13.27 17.59
C LEU A 461 7.32 -11.76 17.68
N LEU A 462 7.29 -11.04 16.55
CA LEU A 462 7.61 -9.61 16.45
C LEU A 462 6.36 -8.74 16.23
N GLU A 463 5.16 -9.28 16.38
CA GLU A 463 3.87 -8.72 15.96
C GLU A 463 3.34 -7.55 16.84
N SER A 464 4.21 -6.60 17.25
CA SER A 464 3.74 -5.36 17.85
C SER A 464 3.02 -4.50 16.79
N GLY A 465 1.72 -4.26 16.98
CA GLY A 465 0.93 -3.30 16.20
C GLY A 465 0.09 -3.85 15.03
N ARG A 466 0.06 -5.17 14.78
CA ARG A 466 -0.75 -5.79 13.70
C ARG A 466 -1.80 -6.79 14.18
N LEU A 467 -2.01 -6.82 15.48
CA LEU A 467 -3.02 -7.61 16.17
C LEU A 467 -3.98 -6.66 16.88
N PHE A 468 -5.27 -6.86 16.66
CA PHE A 468 -6.32 -6.16 17.39
C PHE A 468 -7.13 -7.15 18.21
N THR A 469 -7.57 -6.74 19.39
CA THR A 469 -8.56 -7.50 20.16
C THR A 469 -9.87 -6.75 20.14
N ILE A 470 -10.93 -7.45 19.75
CA ILE A 470 -12.28 -6.89 19.75
C ILE A 470 -13.04 -7.44 20.95
N LYS A 471 -13.73 -6.52 21.64
CA LYS A 471 -14.65 -6.83 22.72
C LYS A 471 -15.98 -6.15 22.47
N THR A 472 -17.07 -6.91 22.53
CA THR A 472 -18.43 -6.41 22.61
C THR A 472 -18.71 -5.93 24.03
N ASN A 473 -19.19 -4.70 24.14
CA ASN A 473 -19.59 -4.05 25.37
C ASN A 473 -21.02 -4.48 25.77
N GLN A 474 -21.47 -4.10 26.97
CA GLN A 474 -22.83 -4.41 27.45
C GLN A 474 -23.92 -3.71 26.63
N ASP A 475 -23.61 -2.56 26.04
CA ASP A 475 -24.48 -1.77 25.15
C ASP A 475 -24.43 -2.27 23.70
N HIS A 476 -23.86 -3.47 23.45
CA HIS A 476 -23.64 -4.08 22.14
C HIS A 476 -22.71 -3.32 21.18
N THR A 477 -22.10 -2.21 21.62
CA THR A 477 -21.03 -1.55 20.87
C THR A 477 -19.75 -2.38 20.92
N LEU A 478 -18.83 -2.17 19.98
CA LEU A 478 -17.51 -2.79 20.00
C LEU A 478 -16.45 -1.82 20.48
N THR A 479 -15.46 -2.36 21.20
CA THR A 479 -14.19 -1.70 21.50
C THR A 479 -13.06 -2.49 20.84
N ILE A 480 -12.16 -1.78 20.16
CA ILE A 480 -11.01 -2.37 19.45
C ILE A 480 -9.74 -1.92 20.14
N PHE A 481 -9.00 -2.86 20.74
CA PHE A 481 -7.75 -2.58 21.44
C PHE A 481 -6.54 -2.70 20.50
N PRO A 482 -5.57 -1.77 20.55
CA PRO A 482 -5.34 -0.76 21.61
C PRO A 482 -6.10 0.58 21.48
N GLY A 483 -7.07 0.71 20.58
CA GLY A 483 -7.90 1.92 20.44
C GLY A 483 -8.93 2.12 21.58
N ARG A 484 -9.55 3.30 21.57
CA ARG A 484 -10.60 3.70 22.53
C ARG A 484 -11.95 4.02 21.88
N SER A 485 -11.99 4.12 20.55
CA SER A 485 -13.22 4.41 19.80
C SER A 485 -14.25 3.30 20.03
N LYS A 486 -15.49 3.71 20.27
CA LYS A 486 -16.64 2.82 20.27
C LYS A 486 -17.16 2.66 18.84
N TRP A 487 -17.73 1.49 18.56
CA TRP A 487 -18.30 1.18 17.25
C TRP A 487 -19.73 0.68 17.42
N GLU A 488 -20.66 1.36 16.76
CA GLU A 488 -22.09 1.06 16.80
C GLU A 488 -22.49 0.27 15.57
N GLU A 489 -23.37 -0.72 15.73
CA GLU A 489 -23.87 -1.48 14.59
C GLU A 489 -24.91 -0.68 13.81
N VAL A 490 -24.74 -0.63 12.49
CA VAL A 490 -25.63 0.09 11.57
C VAL A 490 -26.36 -0.86 10.61
N GLU A 491 -25.74 -1.99 10.27
CA GLU A 491 -26.37 -3.13 9.60
C GLU A 491 -25.81 -4.42 10.20
N PRO A 492 -26.47 -5.58 10.04
CA PRO A 492 -25.93 -6.84 10.58
C PRO A 492 -24.47 -7.04 10.17
N LEU A 493 -23.58 -7.15 11.16
CA LEU A 493 -22.12 -7.33 10.98
C LEU A 493 -21.37 -6.11 10.40
N LEU A 494 -22.03 -4.96 10.28
CA LEU A 494 -21.45 -3.69 9.86
C LEU A 494 -21.52 -2.68 11.00
N PHE A 495 -20.36 -2.19 11.41
CA PHE A 495 -20.22 -1.25 12.51
C PHE A 495 -19.62 0.07 12.04
N ARG A 496 -20.07 1.18 12.61
CA ARG A 496 -19.55 2.53 12.37
C ARG A 496 -18.89 3.06 13.62
N ALA A 497 -17.76 3.72 13.49
CA ALA A 497 -17.13 4.42 14.62
C ALA A 497 -18.03 5.57 15.12
N THR A 498 -18.03 5.83 16.43
CA THR A 498 -18.82 6.92 17.02
C THR A 498 -18.16 8.29 16.89
N ASP A 499 -16.87 8.31 16.57
CA ASP A 499 -16.01 9.50 16.53
C ASP A 499 -15.54 9.85 15.10
N SER A 500 -15.90 9.05 14.11
CA SER A 500 -15.44 9.19 12.73
C SER A 500 -16.38 8.48 11.75
N ASN A 501 -16.24 8.75 10.46
CA ASN A 501 -17.01 8.09 9.39
C ASN A 501 -16.41 6.74 8.96
N MET A 502 -15.65 6.08 9.83
CA MET A 502 -15.06 4.78 9.55
C MET A 502 -16.05 3.65 9.80
N TYR A 503 -15.96 2.59 8.98
CA TYR A 503 -16.76 1.38 9.10
C TYR A 503 -15.89 0.15 9.26
N ILE A 504 -16.47 -0.87 9.87
CA ILE A 504 -15.95 -2.23 9.99
C ILE A 504 -16.99 -3.19 9.51
N ASN A 505 -16.60 -4.05 8.57
CA ASN A 505 -17.44 -5.13 8.06
C ASN A 505 -16.87 -6.48 8.51
N PHE A 506 -17.66 -7.30 9.19
CA PHE A 506 -17.30 -8.65 9.58
C PHE A 506 -17.74 -9.67 8.53
N ARG A 507 -16.86 -10.64 8.26
CA ARG A 507 -17.10 -11.69 7.25
C ARG A 507 -17.46 -13.03 7.91
N PRO A 508 -18.71 -13.49 7.81
CA PRO A 508 -19.07 -14.84 8.19
C PRO A 508 -18.71 -15.85 7.08
N ASP A 509 -18.44 -17.10 7.45
CA ASP A 509 -18.46 -18.23 6.50
C ASP A 509 -19.90 -18.70 6.20
N SER A 510 -20.04 -19.75 5.39
CA SER A 510 -21.34 -20.33 5.03
C SER A 510 -22.13 -20.90 6.21
N GLN A 511 -21.51 -21.06 7.38
CA GLN A 511 -22.13 -21.51 8.63
C GLN A 511 -22.41 -20.34 9.59
N GLY A 512 -22.15 -19.09 9.17
CA GLY A 512 -22.36 -17.90 9.98
C GLY A 512 -21.23 -17.62 10.99
N LYS A 513 -20.12 -18.35 10.94
CA LYS A 513 -18.99 -18.14 11.84
C LYS A 513 -18.10 -17.02 11.33
N ILE A 514 -17.78 -16.05 12.19
CA ILE A 514 -16.91 -14.92 11.83
C ILE A 514 -15.49 -15.42 11.55
N THR A 515 -15.03 -15.19 10.32
CA THR A 515 -13.70 -15.56 9.82
C THR A 515 -12.73 -14.39 9.72
N GLY A 516 -13.23 -13.15 9.77
CA GLY A 516 -12.40 -11.96 9.70
C GLY A 516 -13.20 -10.67 9.64
N MET A 517 -12.50 -9.57 9.40
CA MET A 517 -13.07 -8.23 9.24
C MET A 517 -12.27 -7.38 8.26
N SER A 518 -12.85 -6.27 7.80
CA SER A 518 -12.15 -5.19 7.09
C SER A 518 -12.52 -3.83 7.64
N MET A 519 -11.65 -2.84 7.44
CA MET A 519 -11.88 -1.43 7.81
C MET A 519 -12.04 -0.58 6.55
N SER A 520 -12.93 0.42 6.57
CA SER A 520 -13.31 1.18 5.36
C SER A 520 -12.32 2.26 4.94
N SER A 521 -11.35 2.62 5.78
CA SER A 521 -10.39 3.67 5.46
C SER A 521 -9.45 3.27 4.31
N HIS A 522 -9.10 1.99 4.21
CA HIS A 522 -8.30 1.47 3.09
C HIS A 522 -8.67 0.02 2.78
N VAL A 523 -8.75 -0.31 1.49
CA VAL A 523 -9.09 -1.68 1.01
C VAL A 523 -8.16 -2.77 1.55
N HIS A 524 -6.88 -2.43 1.78
CA HIS A 524 -5.87 -3.38 2.24
C HIS A 524 -5.96 -3.67 3.75
N LEU A 525 -6.75 -2.92 4.52
CA LEU A 525 -6.98 -3.14 5.96
C LEU A 525 -7.98 -4.28 6.17
N THR A 526 -7.51 -5.48 5.85
CA THR A 526 -8.26 -6.73 5.93
C THR A 526 -7.58 -7.64 6.94
N TYR A 527 -8.38 -8.27 7.80
CA TYR A 527 -7.93 -9.07 8.94
C TYR A 527 -8.62 -10.42 8.98
N GLU A 528 -7.92 -11.45 9.41
CA GLU A 528 -8.51 -12.74 9.74
C GLU A 528 -8.70 -12.88 11.24
N LYS A 529 -9.76 -13.58 11.64
CA LYS A 529 -10.01 -13.89 13.04
C LYS A 529 -9.07 -15.01 13.48
N LEU A 530 -8.38 -14.81 14.59
CA LEU A 530 -7.48 -15.82 15.15
C LEU A 530 -8.25 -16.92 15.88
N PRO A 531 -7.97 -18.19 15.58
CA PRO A 531 -8.30 -19.29 16.47
C PRO A 531 -7.60 -19.13 17.82
N TRP A 532 -8.18 -19.67 18.89
CA TRP A 532 -7.60 -19.61 20.24
C TRP A 532 -6.17 -20.15 20.30
N TYR A 533 -5.83 -21.13 19.46
CA TYR A 533 -4.52 -21.75 19.43
C TYR A 533 -3.45 -20.94 18.69
N GLU A 534 -3.83 -19.94 17.90
CA GLU A 534 -2.88 -19.02 17.23
C GLU A 534 -2.65 -17.74 18.02
N THR A 535 -3.21 -17.64 19.23
CA THR A 535 -3.01 -16.47 20.08
C THR A 535 -1.56 -16.38 20.55
N LEU A 536 -1.01 -15.16 20.58
CA LEU A 536 0.35 -14.90 21.03
C LEU A 536 0.63 -15.49 22.42
N VAL A 537 -0.34 -15.40 23.33
CA VAL A 537 -0.25 -15.94 24.70
C VAL A 537 0.00 -17.45 24.69
N LEU A 538 -0.77 -18.21 23.90
CA LEU A 538 -0.55 -19.65 23.81
C LEU A 538 0.78 -19.98 23.13
N GLN A 539 1.10 -19.30 22.03
CA GLN A 539 2.33 -19.54 21.29
C GLN A 539 3.59 -19.28 22.14
N LEU A 540 3.62 -18.18 22.89
CA LEU A 540 4.68 -17.90 23.85
C LEU A 540 4.70 -18.92 25.00
N GLY A 541 3.53 -19.30 25.51
CA GLY A 541 3.41 -20.34 26.53
C GLY A 541 4.01 -21.68 26.07
N LEU A 542 3.75 -22.09 24.82
CA LEU A 542 4.33 -23.29 24.21
C LEU A 542 5.84 -23.16 24.04
N VAL A 543 6.35 -22.01 23.60
CA VAL A 543 7.79 -21.77 23.48
C VAL A 543 8.47 -21.88 24.86
N VAL A 544 7.92 -21.23 25.88
CA VAL A 544 8.44 -21.31 27.26
C VAL A 544 8.38 -22.74 27.78
N PHE A 545 7.27 -23.45 27.58
CA PHE A 545 7.12 -24.85 27.96
C PHE A 545 8.17 -25.75 27.29
N CYS A 546 8.40 -25.58 25.98
CA CYS A 546 9.44 -26.31 25.27
C CYS A 546 10.85 -25.96 25.78
N VAL A 547 11.14 -24.69 26.04
CA VAL A 547 12.42 -24.24 26.61
C VAL A 547 12.65 -24.89 27.98
N ILE A 548 11.64 -24.97 28.83
CA ILE A 548 11.73 -25.62 30.15
C ILE A 548 12.01 -27.12 30.00
N ILE A 549 11.32 -27.82 29.10
CA ILE A 549 11.43 -29.28 28.95
C ILE A 549 12.74 -29.72 28.27
N PHE A 550 13.22 -28.96 27.29
CA PHE A 550 14.34 -29.39 26.44
C PHE A 550 15.68 -28.75 26.81
N LEU A 551 15.71 -27.78 27.73
CA LEU A 551 16.95 -27.21 28.29
C LEU A 551 17.26 -27.67 29.71
N TRP A 552 16.36 -28.44 30.33
CA TRP A 552 16.65 -29.35 31.45
C TRP A 552 16.91 -30.76 30.91
#